data_AF-A0A348PG34-F1
#
_entry.id   AF-A0A348PG34-F1
#
_cell.length_a   1.000
_cell.length_b   1.000
_cell.length_c   1.000
_cell.angle_alpha   90.00
_cell.angle_beta   90.00
_cell.angle_gamma   90.00
#
_symmetry.space_group_name_H-M   'P 1'
#
loop_
_entity.id
_entity.type
_entity.pdbx_description
1 polymer ?
#
loop_
_entity_poly.entity_id
_entity_poly.type
_entity_poly.pdbx_seq_one_letter_code
_entity_poly.pdbx_strand_id
1 'polypeptide(L)'
;MAPIVMAWRRSALAGRTTLAMIGVRWSTTGAESPVVGLEDRPDARVEVRIGGESVMIADAADIREGETSRFDPMPEYECSMPPAEPLRVAGEARIDLRDALVTDPIAVGAVTMAVRDWRAARVVEIPANDATWGTRAHQVLFRVCMPDAPALPPFP
;
A
#
# COMPACT_ATOMS: atom_id res chain seq x y z
N MET A 1 -13.11 10.58 -25.63
CA MET A 1 -13.01 9.46 -24.66
C MET A 1 -13.79 8.28 -25.22
N ALA A 2 -13.17 7.12 -25.38
CA ALA A 2 -13.80 5.97 -26.03
C ALA A 2 -15.04 5.46 -25.25
N PRO A 3 -16.08 4.92 -25.92
CA PRO A 3 -17.29 4.41 -25.28
C PRO A 3 -17.03 3.37 -24.18
N ILE A 4 -16.01 2.53 -24.36
CA ILE A 4 -15.57 1.54 -23.35
C ILE A 4 -15.07 2.20 -22.07
N VAL A 5 -14.38 3.34 -22.18
CA VAL A 5 -13.89 4.13 -21.03
C VAL A 5 -15.04 4.83 -20.32
N MET A 6 -16.06 5.29 -21.05
CA MET A 6 -17.28 5.87 -20.47
C MET A 6 -18.13 4.83 -19.73
N ALA A 7 -18.35 3.66 -20.34
CA ALA A 7 -19.10 2.56 -19.73
C ALA A 7 -18.38 2.03 -18.49
N TRP A 8 -17.06 1.83 -18.59
CA TRP A 8 -16.22 1.50 -17.46
C TRP A 8 -16.32 2.53 -16.36
N ARG A 9 -16.20 3.83 -16.68
CA ARG A 9 -16.31 4.92 -15.69
C ARG A 9 -17.68 4.93 -15.00
N ARG A 10 -18.77 4.63 -15.72
CA ARG A 10 -20.12 4.52 -15.13
C ARG A 10 -20.25 3.32 -14.19
N SER A 11 -19.82 2.13 -14.62
CA SER A 11 -19.81 0.93 -13.75
C SER A 11 -18.90 1.12 -12.54
N ALA A 12 -17.72 1.71 -12.75
CA ALA A 12 -16.79 2.10 -11.71
C ALA A 12 -17.44 3.04 -10.71
N LEU A 13 -18.22 4.04 -11.14
CA LEU A 13 -18.90 4.98 -10.23
C LEU A 13 -20.04 4.33 -9.44
N ALA A 14 -20.72 3.34 -10.00
CA ALA A 14 -21.87 2.66 -9.39
C ALA A 14 -21.52 1.39 -8.59
N GLY A 15 -20.35 0.80 -8.82
CA GLY A 15 -19.97 -0.52 -8.29
C GLY A 15 -19.17 -0.48 -6.98
N ARG A 16 -18.92 -1.68 -6.44
CA ARG A 16 -18.07 -1.89 -5.26
C ARG A 16 -16.60 -1.58 -5.59
N THR A 17 -15.80 -1.30 -4.58
CA THR A 17 -14.35 -1.09 -4.71
C THR A 17 -13.63 -1.98 -3.73
N THR A 18 -12.68 -2.74 -4.24
CA THR A 18 -11.82 -3.59 -3.42
C THR A 18 -10.43 -2.97 -3.44
N LEU A 19 -9.89 -2.70 -2.26
CA LEU A 19 -8.48 -2.38 -2.08
C LEU A 19 -7.76 -3.69 -1.76
N ALA A 20 -6.80 -4.07 -2.59
CA ALA A 20 -5.98 -5.25 -2.38
C ALA A 20 -4.54 -4.82 -2.10
N MET A 21 -3.98 -5.20 -0.95
CA MET A 21 -2.58 -4.89 -0.64
C MET A 21 -1.69 -5.85 -1.42
N ILE A 22 -1.00 -5.34 -2.45
CA ILE A 22 -0.18 -6.17 -3.35
C ILE A 22 1.25 -6.37 -2.84
N GLY A 23 1.72 -5.51 -1.92
CA GLY A 23 3.05 -5.61 -1.37
C GLY A 23 3.49 -4.37 -0.60
N VAL A 24 4.66 -4.50 0.02
CA VAL A 24 5.46 -3.40 0.58
C VAL A 24 6.76 -3.36 -0.19
N ARG A 25 7.17 -2.17 -0.63
CA ARG A 25 8.47 -1.95 -1.23
C ARG A 25 9.37 -1.26 -0.22
N TRP A 26 10.39 -2.00 0.21
CA TRP A 26 11.45 -1.44 1.01
C TRP A 26 12.33 -0.57 0.11
N SER A 27 12.53 0.69 0.51
CA SER A 27 13.54 1.51 -0.13
C SER A 27 14.91 1.13 0.45
N THR A 28 15.66 2.08 0.98
CA THR A 28 16.89 1.84 1.73
C THR A 28 16.69 2.51 3.06
N THR A 29 17.14 1.83 4.11
CA THR A 29 17.46 2.54 5.33
C THR A 29 18.79 3.23 5.15
N GLY A 30 18.85 4.53 5.39
CA GLY A 30 20.11 5.28 5.38
C GLY A 30 21.09 4.89 6.49
N ALA A 31 20.86 3.78 7.21
CA ALA A 31 21.78 3.29 8.22
C ALA A 31 22.95 2.58 7.55
N GLU A 32 24.16 3.00 7.90
CA GLU A 32 25.34 2.22 7.59
C GLU A 32 25.24 0.89 8.34
N SER A 33 25.19 -0.23 7.60
CA SER A 33 25.27 -1.55 8.22
C SER A 33 26.59 -1.63 9.01
N PRO A 34 26.55 -1.90 10.33
CA PRO A 34 27.76 -1.91 11.16
C PRO A 34 28.69 -3.08 10.80
N VAL A 35 28.25 -4.02 9.95
CA VAL A 35 29.01 -5.21 9.55
C VAL A 35 28.96 -5.36 8.03
N VAL A 36 30.13 -5.33 7.40
CA VAL A 36 30.29 -5.62 5.97
C VAL A 36 29.79 -7.03 5.68
N GLY A 37 28.74 -7.15 4.83
CA GLY A 37 28.24 -8.43 4.32
C GLY A 37 26.88 -8.90 4.85
N LEU A 38 26.22 -8.15 5.73
CA LEU A 38 24.80 -8.40 6.05
C LEU A 38 23.89 -7.71 5.02
N GLU A 39 22.98 -8.48 4.44
CA GLU A 39 21.92 -7.96 3.56
C GLU A 39 20.76 -7.44 4.41
N ASP A 40 20.34 -6.19 4.20
CA ASP A 40 19.15 -5.62 4.86
C ASP A 40 17.90 -6.37 4.36
N ARG A 41 17.31 -7.18 5.24
CA ARG A 41 16.10 -7.98 4.97
C ARG A 41 15.04 -7.72 6.06
N PRO A 42 14.44 -6.52 6.09
CA PRO A 42 13.32 -6.18 6.98
C PRO A 42 12.17 -7.18 6.92
N ASP A 43 11.53 -7.36 8.06
CA ASP A 43 10.13 -7.77 8.12
C ASP A 43 9.25 -6.52 8.29
N ALA A 44 8.05 -6.51 7.72
CA ALA A 44 7.11 -5.41 7.84
C ALA A 44 5.73 -5.93 8.22
N ARG A 45 5.18 -5.40 9.31
CA ARG A 45 3.77 -5.54 9.66
C ARG A 45 3.01 -4.28 9.24
N VAL A 46 2.08 -4.45 8.32
CA VAL A 46 1.24 -3.36 7.81
C VAL A 46 -0.15 -3.47 8.44
N GLU A 47 -0.59 -2.39 9.07
CA GLU A 47 -1.95 -2.21 9.54
C GLU A 47 -2.60 -1.05 8.80
N VAL A 48 -3.75 -1.33 8.18
CA VAL A 48 -4.55 -0.33 7.47
C VAL A 48 -5.76 0.03 8.30
N ARG A 49 -5.92 1.32 8.59
CA ARG A 49 -7.06 1.88 9.32
C ARG A 49 -7.89 2.79 8.44
N ILE A 50 -9.21 2.67 8.54
CA ILE A 50 -10.20 3.55 7.88
C ILE A 50 -11.16 4.05 8.95
N GLY A 51 -11.30 5.38 9.07
CA GLY A 51 -12.12 5.98 10.13
C GLY A 51 -11.66 5.64 11.56
N GLY A 52 -10.41 5.19 11.74
CA GLY A 52 -9.86 4.74 13.02
C GLY A 52 -9.99 3.24 13.27
N GLU A 53 -10.73 2.50 12.45
CA GLU A 53 -10.90 1.05 12.57
C GLU A 53 -9.90 0.30 11.70
N SER A 54 -9.27 -0.73 12.25
CA SER A 54 -8.34 -1.61 11.52
C SER A 54 -9.12 -2.53 10.59
N VAL A 55 -8.91 -2.38 9.29
CA VAL A 55 -9.65 -3.12 8.24
C VAL A 55 -8.80 -4.16 7.53
N MET A 56 -7.48 -4.07 7.63
CA MET A 56 -6.54 -4.98 6.98
C MET A 56 -5.23 -5.04 7.77
N ILE A 57 -4.71 -6.24 7.97
CA ILE A 57 -3.43 -6.49 8.63
C ILE A 57 -2.66 -7.51 7.79
N ALA A 58 -1.38 -7.26 7.53
CA ALA A 58 -0.53 -8.12 6.74
C ALA A 58 0.90 -8.12 7.24
N ASP A 59 1.55 -9.28 7.23
CA ASP A 59 2.95 -9.45 7.58
C ASP A 59 3.74 -9.83 6.32
N ALA A 60 4.77 -9.05 5.99
CA ALA A 60 5.72 -9.32 4.92
C ALA A 60 7.08 -9.61 5.55
N ALA A 61 7.73 -10.70 5.13
CA ALA A 61 9.00 -11.10 5.68
C ALA A 61 10.13 -11.03 4.64
N ASP A 62 11.36 -10.86 5.12
CA ASP A 62 12.60 -10.91 4.34
C ASP A 62 12.58 -10.02 3.08
N ILE A 63 12.06 -8.79 3.19
CA ILE A 63 11.89 -7.88 2.05
C ILE A 63 13.27 -7.34 1.65
N ARG A 64 13.64 -7.48 0.37
CA ARG A 64 14.87 -6.90 -0.15
C ARG A 64 14.68 -5.44 -0.55
N GLU A 65 15.74 -4.65 -0.41
CA GLU A 65 15.79 -3.28 -0.95
C GLU A 65 15.40 -3.24 -2.43
N GLY A 66 14.48 -2.33 -2.76
CA GLY A 66 13.97 -2.11 -4.11
C GLY A 66 12.96 -3.16 -4.59
N GLU A 67 12.87 -4.32 -3.92
CA GLU A 67 11.90 -5.36 -4.26
C GLU A 67 10.55 -5.09 -3.59
N THR A 68 9.48 -5.49 -4.28
CA THR A 68 8.12 -5.47 -3.72
C THR A 68 7.82 -6.82 -3.11
N SER A 69 7.50 -6.85 -1.81
CA SER A 69 7.04 -8.05 -1.13
C SER A 69 5.76 -8.58 -1.77
N ARG A 70 5.44 -9.85 -1.51
CA ARG A 70 4.20 -10.47 -1.98
C ARG A 70 3.46 -11.04 -0.78
N PHE A 71 2.15 -10.87 -0.80
CA PHE A 71 1.27 -11.51 0.16
C PHE A 71 0.52 -12.66 -0.51
N ASP A 72 0.50 -13.82 0.15
CA ASP A 72 -0.28 -14.98 -0.26
C ASP A 72 -0.93 -15.64 0.97
N PRO A 73 -2.25 -15.53 1.16
CA PRO A 73 -3.21 -14.85 0.28
C PRO A 73 -3.07 -13.32 0.32
N MET A 74 -3.50 -12.65 -0.75
CA MET A 74 -3.49 -11.19 -0.84
C MET A 74 -4.58 -10.58 0.07
N PRO A 75 -4.22 -9.69 1.01
CA PRO A 75 -5.20 -9.03 1.89
C PRO A 75 -6.08 -8.07 1.10
N GLU A 76 -7.40 -8.16 1.31
CA GLU A 76 -8.39 -7.37 0.59
C GLU A 76 -9.39 -6.72 1.54
N TYR A 77 -9.82 -5.51 1.17
CA TYR A 77 -10.87 -4.77 1.85
C TYR A 77 -11.88 -4.28 0.82
N GLU A 78 -13.13 -4.66 0.98
CA GLU A 78 -14.23 -4.19 0.12
C GLU A 78 -14.93 -2.98 0.75
N CYS A 79 -15.05 -1.90 -0.02
CA CYS A 79 -15.88 -0.75 0.31
C CYS A 79 -16.87 -0.47 -0.84
N SER A 80 -18.13 -0.33 -0.47
CA SER A 80 -19.25 -0.20 -1.41
C SER A 80 -19.91 1.18 -1.40
N MET A 81 -19.58 2.04 -0.43
CA MET A 81 -20.18 3.38 -0.36
C MET A 81 -19.41 4.37 -1.23
N PRO A 82 -20.07 5.10 -2.16
CA PRO A 82 -19.56 6.38 -2.63
C PRO A 82 -19.67 7.31 -1.42
N PRO A 83 -18.57 7.66 -0.76
CA PRO A 83 -18.70 8.31 0.53
C PRO A 83 -19.13 9.77 0.30
N ALA A 84 -19.94 10.31 1.21
CA ALA A 84 -20.18 11.75 1.29
C ALA A 84 -18.86 12.51 1.58
N GLU A 85 -17.83 11.81 2.08
CA GLU A 85 -16.52 12.34 2.46
C GLU A 85 -15.38 11.52 1.84
N PRO A 86 -14.18 12.09 1.59
CA PRO A 86 -13.05 11.33 1.07
C PRO A 86 -12.69 10.10 1.93
N LEU A 87 -12.37 8.97 1.29
CA LEU A 87 -11.84 7.80 1.99
C LEU A 87 -10.45 8.13 2.52
N ARG A 88 -10.26 7.94 3.82
CA ARG A 88 -8.95 8.13 4.46
C ARG A 88 -8.39 6.76 4.79
N VAL A 89 -7.19 6.51 4.28
CA VAL A 89 -6.45 5.27 4.53
C VAL A 89 -5.18 5.67 5.26
N ALA A 90 -5.10 5.32 6.54
CA ALA A 90 -3.86 5.39 7.29
C ALA A 90 -3.22 4.00 7.22
N GLY A 91 -1.99 3.94 6.70
CA GLY A 91 -1.18 2.72 6.67
C GLY A 91 -0.07 2.87 7.69
N GLU A 92 -0.18 2.16 8.81
CA GLU A 92 0.92 2.05 9.75
C GLU A 92 1.77 0.85 9.31
N ALA A 93 3.01 1.10 8.87
CA ALA A 93 3.95 0.05 8.52
C ALA A 93 5.01 -0.02 9.62
N ARG A 94 4.86 -0.98 10.54
CA ARG A 94 5.93 -1.29 11.47
C ARG A 94 6.96 -2.13 10.74
N ILE A 95 8.22 -1.69 10.73
CA ILE A 95 9.27 -2.38 9.97
C ILE A 95 10.34 -2.82 10.96
N ASP A 96 10.35 -4.12 11.27
CA ASP A 96 11.27 -4.72 12.22
C ASP A 96 12.53 -5.15 11.45
N LEU A 97 13.66 -4.55 11.80
CA LEU A 97 14.94 -4.79 11.13
C LEU A 97 15.76 -5.80 11.92
N ARG A 98 15.78 -7.05 11.44
CA ARG A 98 16.47 -8.16 12.12
C ARG A 98 17.96 -7.88 12.39
N ASP A 99 18.62 -7.10 11.53
CA ASP A 99 20.06 -6.88 11.57
C ASP A 99 20.48 -5.48 12.05
N ALA A 100 19.54 -4.52 12.17
CA ALA A 100 19.84 -3.18 12.67
C ALA A 100 19.54 -3.06 14.16
N LEU A 101 20.53 -3.46 14.95
CA LEU A 101 20.54 -3.38 16.42
C LEU A 101 20.17 -1.97 16.91
N VAL A 102 18.96 -1.81 17.51
CA VAL A 102 18.70 -1.23 18.86
C VAL A 102 17.27 -0.66 18.99
N THR A 103 16.57 -0.32 17.91
CA THR A 103 15.16 0.10 17.98
C THR A 103 14.45 -0.22 16.67
N ASP A 104 13.38 -1.02 16.73
CA ASP A 104 12.50 -1.29 15.59
C ASP A 104 11.96 0.04 15.03
N PRO A 105 12.31 0.45 13.80
CA PRO A 105 11.73 1.63 13.19
C PRO A 105 10.22 1.46 12.98
N ILE A 106 9.46 2.53 13.24
CA ILE A 106 8.03 2.61 12.98
C ILE A 106 7.82 3.64 11.87
N ALA A 107 7.69 3.16 10.64
CA ALA A 107 7.42 4.01 9.49
C ALA A 107 5.91 4.24 9.35
N VAL A 108 5.49 5.50 9.39
CA VAL A 108 4.06 5.83 9.30
C VAL A 108 3.76 6.57 8.00
N GLY A 109 2.70 6.13 7.32
CA GLY A 109 2.19 6.74 6.09
C GLY A 109 0.68 6.93 6.14
N ALA A 110 0.18 7.98 5.51
CA ALA A 110 -1.25 8.17 5.38
C ALA A 110 -1.57 8.81 4.03
N VAL A 111 -2.70 8.42 3.47
CA VAL A 111 -3.25 9.00 2.25
C VAL A 111 -4.72 9.34 2.46
N THR A 112 -5.10 10.54 2.01
CA THR A 112 -6.49 10.96 1.97
C THR A 112 -6.86 11.20 0.53
N MET A 113 -7.80 10.41 0.01
CA MET A 113 -8.19 10.50 -1.39
C MET A 113 -9.64 10.05 -1.56
N ALA A 114 -10.41 10.73 -2.41
CA ALA A 114 -11.79 10.32 -2.65
C ALA A 114 -11.84 8.97 -3.39
N VAL A 115 -12.89 8.16 -3.17
CA VAL A 115 -13.03 6.84 -3.81
C VAL A 115 -12.93 6.92 -5.34
N ARG A 116 -13.42 8.01 -5.94
CA ARG A 116 -13.29 8.24 -7.39
C ARG A 116 -11.83 8.33 -7.86
N ASP A 117 -10.95 8.90 -7.04
CA ASP A 117 -9.54 9.12 -7.37
C ASP A 117 -8.74 7.82 -7.12
N TRP A 118 -9.12 7.03 -6.11
CA TRP A 118 -8.64 5.64 -5.96
C TRP A 118 -8.93 4.79 -7.19
N ARG A 119 -10.20 4.80 -7.64
CA ARG A 119 -10.63 4.06 -8.84
C ARG A 119 -9.86 4.48 -10.09
N ALA A 120 -9.45 5.74 -10.18
CA ALA A 120 -8.65 6.26 -11.30
C ALA A 120 -7.18 5.81 -11.24
N ALA A 121 -6.59 5.75 -10.04
CA ALA A 121 -5.17 5.43 -9.85
C ALA A 121 -4.81 3.99 -10.24
N ARG A 122 -5.73 3.02 -10.08
CA ARG A 122 -5.55 1.55 -10.26
C ARG A 122 -4.54 0.91 -9.32
N VAL A 123 -3.40 1.57 -9.10
CA VAL A 123 -2.42 1.27 -8.06
C VAL A 123 -2.17 2.56 -7.29
N VAL A 124 -2.11 2.45 -5.96
CA VAL A 124 -1.77 3.56 -5.07
C VAL A 124 -0.61 3.15 -4.20
N GLU A 125 0.40 4.01 -4.16
CA GLU A 125 1.57 3.86 -3.31
C GLU A 125 1.41 4.82 -2.14
N ILE A 126 1.42 4.29 -0.91
CA ILE A 126 1.41 5.09 0.32
C ILE A 126 2.85 5.17 0.82
N PRO A 127 3.48 6.36 0.79
CA PRO A 127 4.79 6.54 1.36
C PRO A 127 4.72 6.45 2.90
N ALA A 128 5.52 5.56 3.48
CA ALA A 128 5.74 5.44 4.91
C ALA A 128 7.17 5.90 5.23
N ASN A 129 7.30 6.87 6.12
CA ASN A 129 8.60 7.44 6.50
C ASN A 129 8.89 7.11 7.97
N ASP A 130 10.14 6.71 8.24
CA ASP A 130 10.64 6.65 9.60
C ASP A 130 11.39 7.95 9.95
N ALA A 131 10.98 8.60 11.04
CA ALA A 131 11.57 9.86 11.51
C ALA A 131 13.04 9.72 11.93
N THR A 132 13.45 8.53 12.34
CA THR A 132 14.80 8.20 12.81
C THR A 132 15.76 8.00 11.62
N TRP A 133 15.26 7.66 10.43
CA TRP A 133 16.09 7.23 9.28
C TRP A 133 15.94 8.12 8.04
N GLY A 134 14.92 9.00 8.01
CA GLY A 134 14.86 10.34 7.40
C GLY A 134 15.18 10.53 5.91
N THR A 135 15.64 9.51 5.19
CA THR A 135 16.32 9.67 3.90
C THR A 135 15.45 9.27 2.73
N ARG A 136 14.63 8.19 2.82
CA ARG A 136 13.70 7.75 1.77
C ARG A 136 12.45 7.07 2.33
N ALA A 137 11.32 7.27 1.66
CA ALA A 137 10.05 6.63 2.03
C ALA A 137 9.99 5.17 1.55
N HIS A 138 9.59 4.27 2.44
CA HIS A 138 9.09 2.94 2.08
C HIS A 138 7.70 3.08 1.45
N GLN A 139 7.23 2.09 0.72
CA GLN A 139 5.94 2.17 0.04
C GLN A 139 5.05 1.00 0.41
N VAL A 140 3.81 1.27 0.82
CA VAL A 140 2.75 0.26 0.85
C VAL A 140 1.95 0.36 -0.45
N LEU A 141 1.85 -0.73 -1.19
CA LEU A 141 1.23 -0.76 -2.51
C LEU A 141 -0.15 -1.39 -2.43
N PHE A 142 -1.14 -0.65 -2.92
CA PHE A 142 -2.52 -1.12 -3.06
C PHE A 142 -2.91 -1.19 -4.52
N ARG A 143 -3.53 -2.29 -4.94
CA ARG A 143 -4.29 -2.36 -6.17
C ARG A 143 -5.75 -2.04 -5.89
N VAL A 144 -6.33 -1.19 -6.73
CA VAL A 144 -7.74 -0.83 -6.70
C VAL A 144 -8.47 -1.68 -7.73
N CYS A 145 -9.30 -2.59 -7.25
CA CYS A 145 -10.15 -3.45 -8.03
C CYS A 145 -11.59 -2.93 -8.01
N MET A 146 -12.28 -3.05 -9.14
CA MET A 146 -13.71 -2.79 -9.25
C MET A 146 -14.33 -4.06 -9.83
N PRO A 147 -14.80 -4.99 -8.99
CA PRO A 147 -15.25 -6.31 -9.45
C PRO A 147 -16.40 -6.21 -10.46
N ASP A 148 -17.22 -5.17 -10.35
CA ASP A 148 -18.38 -4.94 -11.24
C ASP A 148 -18.02 -4.13 -12.50
N ALA A 149 -16.77 -3.65 -12.63
CA ALA A 149 -16.31 -2.92 -13.81
C ALA A 149 -15.55 -3.87 -14.77
N PRO A 150 -15.75 -3.76 -16.09
CA PRO A 150 -15.00 -4.57 -17.04
C PRO A 150 -13.49 -4.32 -16.91
N ALA A 151 -12.66 -5.34 -17.14
CA ALA A 151 -11.21 -5.14 -17.14
C ALA A 151 -10.83 -4.10 -18.21
N LEU A 152 -10.07 -3.06 -17.81
CA LEU A 152 -9.48 -2.17 -18.80
C LEU A 152 -8.36 -2.93 -19.52
N PRO A 153 -8.20 -2.72 -20.84
CA PRO A 153 -7.06 -3.26 -21.54
C PRO A 153 -5.76 -2.80 -20.84
N PRO A 154 -4.71 -3.64 -20.84
CA PRO A 154 -3.39 -3.22 -20.38
C PRO A 154 -2.98 -1.95 -21.12
N PHE A 155 -2.29 -1.04 -20.42
CA PHE A 155 -1.71 0.11 -21.09
C PHE A 155 -0.68 -0.39 -22.12
N PRO A 156 -0.64 0.19 -23.33
CA PRO A 156 0.50 -0.01 -24.22
C PRO A 156 1.77 0.60 -23.61
#